data_AF-A0A1I2A3Q9-F1
#
_entry.id   AF-A0A1I2A3Q9-F1
#
_cell.length_a   1.000
_cell.length_b   1.000
_cell.length_c   1.000
_cell.angle_alpha   90.00
_cell.angle_beta   90.00
_cell.angle_gamma   90.00
#
_symmetry.space_group_name_H-M   'P 1'
#
loop_
_entity.id
_entity.type
_entity.pdbx_description
1 polymer ?
#
loop_
_entity_poly.entity_id
_entity_poly.type
_entity_poly.pdbx_seq_one_letter_code
_entity_poly.pdbx_strand_id
1 'polypeptide(L)'
;MPTIWEYADQVAAGDTGSWLAATRRAAILLAPTHPVIPLPRRVPVHQVLVQTTSLVVYGRTFGTRDPGHIVSGPELAAWVTEHALPGPDTAPGNIAAAVRRLLDAVAAMLRAAGHRVPDPGLRSLDRHSRDPVIQQWHDLTDVDDAFPGPLLCLGVAAMSDTFGPAIV
;
A
#
# COMPACT_ATOMS: atom_id res chain seq x y z
N MET A 1 -12.83 9.88 -14.81
CA MET A 1 -11.93 8.91 -14.17
C MET A 1 -10.52 9.35 -14.50
N PRO A 2 -9.65 9.58 -13.51
CA PRO A 2 -8.25 9.88 -13.79
C PRO A 2 -7.56 8.64 -14.38
N THR A 3 -6.55 8.89 -15.23
CA THR A 3 -5.57 7.87 -15.60
C THR A 3 -4.79 7.43 -14.37
N ILE A 4 -4.18 6.25 -14.42
CA ILE A 4 -3.32 5.79 -13.32
C ILE A 4 -2.13 6.73 -13.06
N TRP A 5 -1.64 7.40 -14.10
CA TRP A 5 -0.56 8.39 -14.01
C TRP A 5 -1.00 9.64 -13.26
N GLU A 6 -2.14 10.21 -13.63
CA GLU A 6 -2.73 11.37 -12.93
C GLU A 6 -3.03 11.04 -11.48
N TYR A 7 -3.51 9.82 -11.21
CA TYR A 7 -3.79 9.40 -9.84
C TYR A 7 -2.52 9.17 -9.03
N ALA A 8 -1.45 8.61 -9.62
CA ALA A 8 -0.17 8.47 -8.95
C ALA A 8 0.44 9.84 -8.61
N ASP A 9 0.35 10.83 -9.51
CA ASP A 9 0.78 12.20 -9.23
C ASP A 9 -0.08 12.86 -8.12
N GLN A 10 -1.37 12.53 -8.01
CA GLN A 10 -2.22 12.94 -6.87
C GLN A 10 -1.78 12.29 -5.56
N VAL A 11 -1.46 10.99 -5.56
CA VAL A 11 -0.93 10.26 -4.39
C VAL A 11 0.42 10.83 -3.94
N ALA A 12 1.23 11.32 -4.87
CA ALA A 12 2.48 12.01 -4.54
C ALA A 12 2.25 13.33 -3.77
N ALA A 13 1.02 13.89 -3.79
CA ALA A 13 0.63 15.08 -3.03
C ALA A 13 1.55 16.30 -3.24
N GLY A 14 2.08 16.46 -4.45
CA GLY A 14 3.01 17.55 -4.79
C GLY A 14 4.47 17.29 -4.37
N ASP A 15 4.79 16.11 -3.82
CA ASP A 15 6.18 15.67 -3.67
C ASP A 15 6.89 15.64 -5.03
N THR A 16 8.17 16.01 -5.02
CA THR A 16 9.04 15.97 -6.21
C THR A 16 10.23 15.03 -6.03
N GLY A 17 10.27 14.31 -4.91
CA GLY A 17 11.38 13.46 -4.49
C GLY A 17 11.11 11.96 -4.63
N SER A 18 11.57 11.20 -3.64
CA SER A 18 11.54 9.74 -3.64
C SER A 18 10.13 9.15 -3.59
N TRP A 19 9.16 9.88 -3.01
CA TRP A 19 7.77 9.44 -2.97
C TRP A 19 7.11 9.54 -4.34
N LEU A 20 7.33 10.62 -5.09
CA LEU A 20 6.89 10.73 -6.49
C LEU A 20 7.49 9.61 -7.37
N ALA A 21 8.77 9.31 -7.20
CA ALA A 21 9.41 8.22 -7.94
C ALA A 21 8.74 6.86 -7.67
N ALA A 22 8.41 6.59 -6.40
CA ALA A 22 7.76 5.34 -6.01
C ALA A 22 6.31 5.23 -6.51
N THR A 23 5.52 6.29 -6.42
CA THR A 23 4.13 6.33 -6.91
C THR A 23 4.07 6.14 -8.43
N ARG A 24 4.98 6.77 -9.18
CA ARG A 24 5.11 6.55 -10.63
C ARG A 24 5.55 5.14 -10.97
N ARG A 25 6.45 4.55 -10.17
CA ARG A 25 6.84 3.15 -10.35
C ARG A 25 5.67 2.21 -10.10
N ALA A 26 4.84 2.46 -9.08
CA ALA A 26 3.61 1.70 -8.87
C ALA A 26 2.67 1.83 -10.07
N ALA A 27 2.49 3.03 -10.63
CA ALA A 27 1.71 3.23 -11.85
C ALA A 27 2.26 2.44 -13.04
N ILE A 28 3.58 2.42 -13.27
CA ILE A 28 4.21 1.59 -14.33
C ILE A 28 3.82 0.11 -14.18
N LEU A 29 3.85 -0.41 -12.95
CA LEU A 29 3.59 -1.82 -12.68
C LEU A 29 2.11 -2.18 -12.82
N LEU A 30 1.21 -1.23 -12.54
CA LEU A 30 -0.23 -1.43 -12.56
C LEU A 30 -0.89 -1.08 -13.90
N ALA A 31 -0.30 -0.19 -14.71
CA ALA A 31 -0.89 0.29 -15.96
C ALA A 31 -1.35 -0.80 -16.94
N PRO A 32 -0.65 -1.94 -17.10
CA PRO A 32 -1.06 -2.99 -18.02
C PRO A 32 -2.43 -3.60 -17.71
N THR A 33 -2.82 -3.64 -16.44
CA THR A 33 -4.09 -4.24 -15.97
C THR A 33 -5.08 -3.20 -15.46
N HIS A 34 -4.60 -2.06 -14.97
CA HIS A 34 -5.38 -0.98 -14.36
C HIS A 34 -4.99 0.40 -14.94
N PRO A 35 -5.21 0.67 -16.25
CA PRO A 35 -4.76 1.92 -16.87
C PRO A 35 -5.52 3.18 -16.39
N VAL A 36 -6.70 3.00 -15.78
CA VAL A 36 -7.57 4.07 -15.27
C VAL A 36 -8.05 3.74 -13.87
N ILE A 37 -8.26 4.77 -13.04
CA ILE A 37 -8.73 4.59 -11.66
C ILE A 37 -10.21 4.97 -11.57
N PRO A 38 -11.13 4.00 -11.37
CA PRO A 38 -12.52 4.30 -11.13
C PRO A 38 -12.70 5.07 -9.82
N LEU A 39 -13.41 6.20 -9.90
CA LEU A 39 -13.88 6.90 -8.71
C LEU A 39 -15.02 6.07 -8.10
N PRO A 40 -14.86 5.55 -6.88
CA PRO A 40 -15.79 4.58 -6.33
C PRO A 40 -17.10 5.24 -5.94
N ARG A 41 -18.19 4.46 -6.03
CA ARG A 41 -19.48 4.81 -5.40
C ARG A 41 -19.60 4.33 -3.96
N ARG A 42 -18.78 3.34 -3.54
CA ARG A 42 -18.83 2.72 -2.20
C ARG A 42 -17.47 2.30 -1.63
N VAL A 43 -16.70 1.48 -2.36
CA VAL A 43 -15.40 0.97 -1.86
C VAL A 43 -14.26 1.37 -2.80
N PRO A 44 -13.23 2.09 -2.32
CA PRO A 44 -12.13 2.64 -3.12
C PRO A 44 -11.07 1.60 -3.53
N VAL A 45 -11.43 0.39 -3.95
CA VAL A 45 -10.46 -0.73 -4.16
C VAL A 45 -9.27 -0.35 -5.03
N HIS A 46 -9.51 0.28 -6.20
CA HIS A 46 -8.44 0.62 -7.13
C HIS A 46 -7.56 1.78 -6.63
N GLN A 47 -8.15 2.71 -5.87
CA GLN A 47 -7.41 3.78 -5.21
C GLN A 47 -6.49 3.21 -4.14
N VAL A 48 -7.04 2.35 -3.27
CA VAL A 48 -6.31 1.65 -2.21
C VAL A 48 -5.22 0.75 -2.78
N LEU A 49 -5.46 0.11 -3.93
CA LEU A 49 -4.46 -0.67 -4.68
C LEU A 49 -3.25 0.19 -5.06
N VAL A 50 -3.47 1.36 -5.69
CA VAL A 50 -2.38 2.26 -6.10
C VAL A 50 -1.63 2.80 -4.87
N GLN A 51 -2.36 3.24 -3.84
CA GLN A 51 -1.79 3.77 -2.61
C GLN A 51 -0.93 2.73 -1.88
N THR A 52 -1.45 1.51 -1.73
CA THR A 52 -0.74 0.42 -1.06
C THR A 52 0.48 -0.02 -1.87
N THR A 53 0.34 -0.17 -3.19
CA THR A 53 1.45 -0.52 -4.07
C THR A 53 2.55 0.55 -4.02
N SER A 54 2.18 1.83 -4.00
CA SER A 54 3.13 2.95 -3.87
C SER A 54 3.91 2.89 -2.56
N LEU A 55 3.22 2.63 -1.45
CA LEU A 55 3.84 2.51 -0.12
C LEU A 55 4.81 1.33 -0.03
N VAL A 56 4.42 0.17 -0.57
CA VAL A 56 5.27 -1.02 -0.63
C VAL A 56 6.47 -0.78 -1.55
N VAL A 57 6.26 -0.24 -2.75
CA VAL A 57 7.34 0.09 -3.69
C VAL A 57 8.32 1.06 -3.05
N TYR A 58 7.83 2.09 -2.35
CA TYR A 58 8.67 3.04 -1.63
C TYR A 58 9.49 2.36 -0.53
N GLY A 59 8.83 1.64 0.38
CA GLY A 59 9.50 0.97 1.50
C GLY A 59 10.54 -0.05 1.04
N ARG A 60 10.26 -0.80 -0.03
CA ARG A 60 11.19 -1.74 -0.64
C ARG A 60 12.37 -1.06 -1.35
N THR A 61 12.11 0.03 -2.07
CA THR A 61 13.13 0.78 -2.82
C THR A 61 14.08 1.53 -1.90
N PHE A 62 13.56 2.19 -0.87
CA PHE A 62 14.34 3.11 -0.03
C PHE A 62 14.68 2.54 1.35
N GLY A 63 14.04 1.43 1.76
CA GLY A 63 14.39 0.69 2.97
C GLY A 63 15.44 -0.38 2.76
N THR A 64 15.87 -0.63 1.51
CA THR A 64 17.00 -1.52 1.20
C THR A 64 18.34 -0.79 1.30
N ARG A 65 19.41 -1.55 1.50
CA ARG A 65 20.80 -1.04 1.47
C ARG A 65 21.42 -1.06 0.07
N ASP A 66 20.71 -1.58 -0.92
CA ASP A 66 21.19 -1.72 -2.29
C ASP A 66 21.00 -0.40 -3.08
N PRO A 67 22.10 0.30 -3.46
CA PRO A 67 22.00 1.57 -4.18
C PRO A 67 21.37 1.39 -5.57
N GLY A 68 20.35 2.18 -5.85
CA GLY A 68 19.69 2.16 -7.18
C GLY A 68 18.74 0.98 -7.38
N HIS A 69 18.39 0.24 -6.33
CA HIS A 69 17.34 -0.78 -6.38
C HIS A 69 16.04 -0.20 -6.92
N ILE A 70 15.37 -0.93 -7.81
CA ILE A 70 14.05 -0.58 -8.33
C ILE A 70 13.19 -1.83 -8.27
N VAL A 71 12.08 -1.73 -7.53
CA VAL A 71 11.14 -2.84 -7.35
C VAL A 71 10.58 -3.31 -8.69
N SER A 72 10.66 -4.62 -8.93
CA SER A 72 10.12 -5.28 -10.11
C SER A 72 8.73 -5.91 -9.85
N GLY A 73 8.02 -6.27 -10.92
CA GLY A 73 6.75 -7.02 -10.80
C GLY A 73 6.91 -8.37 -10.06
N PRO A 74 7.91 -9.21 -10.41
CA PRO A 74 8.17 -10.45 -9.67
C PRO A 74 8.50 -10.25 -8.19
N GLU A 75 9.20 -9.17 -7.84
CA GLU A 75 9.49 -8.83 -6.45
C GLU A 75 8.21 -8.46 -5.68
N LEU A 76 7.30 -7.70 -6.30
CA LEU A 76 5.98 -7.45 -5.70
C LEU A 76 5.18 -8.74 -5.56
N ALA A 77 5.19 -9.62 -6.56
CA ALA A 77 4.49 -10.90 -6.50
C ALA A 77 4.98 -11.77 -5.32
N ALA A 78 6.30 -11.83 -5.13
CA ALA A 78 6.91 -12.53 -4.00
C ALA A 78 6.50 -11.89 -2.66
N TRP A 79 6.62 -10.56 -2.54
CA TRP A 79 6.25 -9.85 -1.32
C TRP A 79 4.77 -10.06 -0.95
N VAL A 80 3.88 -9.99 -1.94
CA VAL A 80 2.44 -10.19 -1.72
C VAL A 80 2.14 -11.61 -1.29
N THR A 81 2.84 -12.61 -1.85
CA THR A 81 2.68 -14.02 -1.45
C THR A 81 3.09 -14.23 0.02
N GLU A 82 4.18 -13.59 0.47
CA GLU A 82 4.64 -13.65 1.86
C GLU A 82 3.66 -13.00 2.85
N HIS A 83 2.90 -12.00 2.39
CA HIS A 83 2.00 -11.19 3.22
C HIS A 83 0.52 -11.44 2.92
N ALA A 84 0.20 -12.53 2.23
CA ALA A 84 -1.16 -12.90 1.89
C ALA A 84 -1.98 -13.09 3.17
N LEU A 85 -3.14 -12.43 3.23
CA LEU A 85 -4.05 -12.57 4.36
C LEU A 85 -4.73 -13.94 4.32
N PRO A 86 -4.89 -14.60 5.48
CA PRO A 86 -5.61 -15.87 5.55
C PRO A 86 -7.06 -15.72 5.09
N GLY A 87 -7.59 -16.74 4.42
CA GLY A 87 -8.94 -16.75 3.86
C GLY A 87 -10.06 -16.69 4.92
N PRO A 88 -11.32 -16.55 4.48
CA PRO A 88 -12.46 -16.38 5.39
C PRO A 88 -12.72 -17.60 6.30
N ASP A 89 -12.28 -18.79 5.89
CA ASP A 89 -12.44 -20.04 6.67
C ASP A 89 -11.44 -20.17 7.83
N THR A 90 -10.55 -19.20 8.00
CA THR A 90 -9.50 -19.23 9.00
C THR A 90 -9.98 -18.71 10.35
N ALA A 91 -9.54 -19.32 11.46
CA ALA A 91 -9.95 -18.91 12.80
C ALA A 91 -9.71 -17.39 13.04
N PRO A 92 -10.65 -16.66 13.69
CA PRO A 92 -10.57 -15.20 13.85
C PRO A 92 -9.27 -14.68 14.49
N GLY A 93 -8.69 -15.43 15.45
CA GLY A 93 -7.41 -15.09 16.07
C GLY A 93 -6.22 -15.13 15.10
N ASN A 94 -6.31 -15.92 14.03
CA ASN A 94 -5.30 -15.99 12.98
C ASN A 94 -5.35 -14.77 12.05
N ILE A 95 -6.55 -14.22 11.82
CA ILE A 95 -6.74 -13.00 11.01
C ILE A 95 -6.14 -11.80 11.74
N ALA A 96 -6.48 -11.58 13.01
CA ALA A 96 -5.95 -10.46 13.78
C ALA A 96 -4.40 -10.49 13.88
N ALA A 97 -3.82 -11.69 14.07
CA ALA A 97 -2.38 -11.88 14.07
C ALA A 97 -1.76 -11.61 12.68
N ALA A 98 -2.39 -12.05 11.60
CA ALA A 98 -1.94 -11.78 10.24
C ALA A 98 -1.97 -10.29 9.91
N VAL A 99 -3.04 -9.58 10.27
CA VAL A 99 -3.16 -8.13 10.12
C VAL A 99 -2.05 -7.42 10.89
N ARG A 100 -1.78 -7.81 12.14
CA ARG A 100 -0.68 -7.24 12.93
C ARG A 100 0.68 -7.46 12.26
N ARG A 101 0.98 -8.69 11.81
CA ARG A 101 2.22 -9.01 11.08
C ARG A 101 2.38 -8.16 9.81
N LEU A 102 1.31 -7.98 9.05
CA LEU A 102 1.31 -7.12 7.86
C LEU A 102 1.64 -5.66 8.23
N LEU A 103 0.97 -5.10 9.24
CA LEU A 103 1.23 -3.74 9.70
C LEU A 103 2.69 -3.58 10.16
N ASP A 104 3.18 -4.53 10.95
CA ASP A 104 4.56 -4.51 11.47
C ASP A 104 5.58 -4.61 10.32
N ALA A 105 5.32 -5.44 9.31
CA ALA A 105 6.20 -5.58 8.15
C ALA A 105 6.28 -4.30 7.32
N VAL A 106 5.14 -3.67 7.01
CA VAL A 106 5.12 -2.39 6.28
C VAL A 106 5.76 -1.28 7.11
N ALA A 107 5.45 -1.20 8.41
CA ALA A 107 6.07 -0.23 9.31
C ALA A 107 7.60 -0.43 9.37
N ALA A 108 8.09 -1.67 9.42
CA ALA A 108 9.52 -1.95 9.42
C ALA A 108 10.21 -1.48 8.13
N MET A 109 9.59 -1.69 6.96
CA MET A 109 10.13 -1.18 5.68
C MET A 109 10.21 0.35 5.67
N LEU A 110 9.16 1.04 6.13
CA LEU A 110 9.16 2.50 6.19
C LEU A 110 10.19 3.04 7.20
N ARG A 111 10.34 2.40 8.37
CA ARG A 111 11.41 2.74 9.33
C ARG A 111 12.80 2.54 8.74
N ALA A 112 13.01 1.45 7.99
CA ALA A 112 14.27 1.22 7.29
C ALA A 112 14.55 2.31 6.23
N ALA A 113 13.51 2.87 5.62
CA ALA A 113 13.59 4.02 4.72
C ALA A 113 13.79 5.38 5.46
N GLY A 114 13.99 5.36 6.77
CA GLY A 114 14.30 6.54 7.58
C GLY A 114 13.09 7.23 8.23
N HIS A 115 11.89 6.66 8.09
CA HIS A 115 10.67 7.26 8.62
C HIS A 115 10.42 6.97 10.09
N ARG A 116 9.85 7.95 10.79
CA ARG A 116 9.29 7.74 12.14
C ARG A 116 7.84 7.29 12.01
N VAL A 117 7.63 5.98 11.94
CA VAL A 117 6.31 5.38 11.71
C VAL A 117 5.52 5.31 13.03
N PRO A 118 4.40 6.03 13.17
CA PRO A 118 3.53 5.97 14.33
C PRO A 118 2.68 4.69 14.34
N ASP A 119 2.25 4.27 15.53
CA ASP A 119 1.34 3.13 15.65
C ASP A 119 -0.03 3.45 15.03
N PRO A 120 -0.67 2.48 14.34
CA PRO A 120 -2.03 2.62 13.82
C PRO A 120 -3.03 2.92 14.93
N GLY A 121 -4.01 3.77 14.64
CA GLY A 121 -5.03 4.18 15.60
C GLY A 121 -6.39 4.42 14.96
N LEU A 122 -7.25 5.13 15.69
CA LEU A 122 -8.51 5.63 15.14
C LEU A 122 -8.22 6.78 14.17
N ARG A 123 -8.91 6.78 13.03
CA ARG A 123 -8.83 7.85 12.05
C ARG A 123 -9.31 9.16 12.68
N SER A 124 -8.49 10.20 12.61
CA SER A 124 -8.79 11.54 13.12
C SER A 124 -8.09 12.59 12.25
N LEU A 125 -8.68 13.79 12.16
CA LEU A 125 -8.06 14.95 11.50
C LEU A 125 -6.74 15.36 12.18
N ASP A 126 -6.57 15.03 13.46
CA ASP A 126 -5.35 15.33 14.23
C ASP A 126 -4.16 14.45 13.85
N ARG A 127 -4.38 13.39 13.06
CA ARG A 127 -3.34 12.47 12.59
C ARG A 127 -2.75 12.87 11.24
N HIS A 128 -2.88 14.14 10.87
CA HIS A 128 -2.27 14.69 9.68
C HIS A 128 -0.75 14.78 9.79
N SER A 129 -0.04 14.37 8.73
CA SER A 129 1.41 14.53 8.59
C SER A 129 1.75 15.35 7.35
N ARG A 130 2.77 16.21 7.48
CA ARG A 130 3.39 16.91 6.33
C ARG A 130 4.30 16.00 5.51
N ASP A 131 4.70 14.87 6.07
CA ASP A 131 5.41 13.83 5.33
C ASP A 131 4.38 13.00 4.55
N PRO A 132 4.44 13.02 3.20
CA PRO A 132 3.44 12.36 2.37
C PRO A 132 3.45 10.83 2.54
N VAL A 133 4.59 10.23 2.88
CA VAL A 133 4.70 8.78 3.12
C VAL A 133 3.99 8.42 4.42
N ILE A 134 4.21 9.21 5.47
CA ILE A 134 3.52 9.02 6.76
C ILE A 134 2.03 9.34 6.65
N GLN A 135 1.65 10.36 5.88
CA GLN A 135 0.24 10.62 5.60
C GLN A 135 -0.41 9.42 4.90
N GLN A 136 0.25 8.83 3.90
CA GLN A 136 -0.26 7.65 3.22
C GLN A 136 -0.35 6.42 4.14
N TRP A 137 0.59 6.28 5.09
CA TRP A 137 0.52 5.28 6.15
C TRP A 137 -0.72 5.47 7.03
N HIS A 138 -1.02 6.69 7.48
CA HIS A 138 -2.23 7.01 8.24
C HIS A 138 -3.49 6.65 7.46
N ASP A 139 -3.57 7.09 6.19
CA ASP A 139 -4.72 6.86 5.33
C ASP A 139 -5.04 5.36 5.17
N LEU A 140 -4.01 4.50 5.15
CA LEU A 140 -4.17 3.06 4.95
C LEU A 140 -4.34 2.26 6.25
N THR A 141 -3.79 2.74 7.36
CA THR A 141 -3.69 1.92 8.59
C THR A 141 -4.63 2.34 9.70
N ASP A 142 -5.02 3.62 9.75
CA ASP A 142 -5.96 4.09 10.75
C ASP A 142 -7.38 3.63 10.37
N VAL A 143 -8.10 3.14 11.38
CA VAL A 143 -9.43 2.52 11.22
C VAL A 143 -10.54 3.51 11.56
N ASP A 144 -11.70 3.35 10.93
CA ASP A 144 -12.92 4.09 11.25
C ASP A 144 -14.14 3.17 11.33
N ASP A 145 -15.25 3.67 11.85
CA ASP A 145 -16.48 2.89 12.04
C ASP A 145 -17.12 2.43 10.71
N ALA A 146 -16.73 3.02 9.58
CA ALA A 146 -17.25 2.67 8.26
C ALA A 146 -16.52 1.47 7.64
N PHE A 147 -15.30 1.17 8.07
CA PHE A 147 -14.53 0.02 7.61
C PHE A 147 -13.82 -0.69 8.78
N PRO A 148 -14.26 -1.90 9.20
CA PRO A 148 -13.84 -2.54 10.44
C PRO A 148 -12.41 -3.13 10.44
N GLY A 149 -11.49 -2.54 9.66
CA GLY A 149 -10.07 -2.90 9.62
C GLY A 149 -9.23 -1.92 8.81
N PRO A 150 -7.89 -2.08 8.79
CA PRO A 150 -7.02 -1.23 7.98
C PRO A 150 -7.31 -1.38 6.48
N LEU A 151 -7.44 -0.28 5.73
CA LEU A 151 -7.52 -0.30 4.26
C LEU A 151 -6.30 -0.97 3.62
N LEU A 152 -5.15 -0.95 4.31
CA LEU A 152 -3.95 -1.69 3.91
C LEU A 152 -4.25 -3.18 3.63
N CYS A 153 -5.16 -3.80 4.40
CA CYS A 153 -5.54 -5.20 4.18
C CYS A 153 -6.26 -5.40 2.85
N LEU A 154 -7.17 -4.48 2.51
CA LEU A 154 -7.85 -4.45 1.21
C LEU A 154 -6.85 -4.22 0.07
N GLY A 155 -5.87 -3.34 0.28
CA GLY A 155 -4.82 -3.07 -0.69
C GLY A 155 -3.96 -4.29 -0.98
N VAL A 156 -3.52 -5.02 0.06
CA VAL A 156 -2.74 -6.25 -0.11
C VAL A 156 -3.56 -7.34 -0.80
N ALA A 157 -4.85 -7.50 -0.46
CA ALA A 157 -5.73 -8.43 -1.18
C ALA A 157 -5.84 -8.07 -2.68
N ALA A 158 -6.04 -6.79 -3.01
CA ALA A 158 -6.07 -6.33 -4.40
C ALA A 158 -4.71 -6.49 -5.13
N MET A 159 -3.60 -6.35 -4.40
CA MET A 159 -2.27 -6.66 -4.92
C MET A 159 -2.12 -8.15 -5.19
N SER A 160 -2.69 -9.04 -4.35
CA SER A 160 -2.71 -10.49 -4.59
C SER A 160 -3.45 -10.83 -5.87
N ASP A 161 -4.61 -10.22 -6.10
CA ASP A 161 -5.38 -10.43 -7.33
C ASP A 161 -4.65 -9.91 -8.58
N THR A 162 -3.79 -8.89 -8.42
CA THR A 162 -3.09 -8.24 -9.53
C THR A 162 -1.72 -8.84 -9.85
N PHE A 163 -0.95 -9.21 -8.82
CA PHE A 163 0.44 -9.65 -8.94
C PHE A 163 0.66 -11.08 -8.46
N GLY A 164 -0.28 -11.67 -7.71
CA GLY A 164 -0.16 -13.03 -7.21
C GLY A 164 -0.12 -14.06 -8.34
N PRO A 165 0.31 -15.29 -8.04
CA PRO A 165 0.27 -16.37 -9.03
C PRO A 165 -1.17 -16.55 -9.52
N ALA A 166 -1.35 -16.59 -10.85
CA ALA A 166 -2.62 -17.01 -11.42
C ALA A 166 -2.89 -18.44 -10.94
N ILE A 167 -3.91 -18.62 -10.12
CA ILE A 167 -4.43 -19.96 -9.84
C ILE A 167 -5.14 -20.39 -11.12
N VAL A 168 -4.46 -21.22 -11.93
CA VAL A 168 -4.98 -21.85 -13.15
C VAL A 168 -5.62 -23.18 -12.79
#